data_AF-A0A0S7WZ57-F1
#
_entry.id   AF-A0A0S7WZ57-F1
#
_cell.length_a   1.000
_cell.length_b   1.000
_cell.length_c   1.000
_cell.angle_alpha   90.00
_cell.angle_beta   90.00
_cell.angle_gamma   90.00
#
_symmetry.space_group_name_H-M   'P 1'
#
loop_
_entity.id
_entity.type
_entity.pdbx_description
1 polymer ?
#
loop_
_entity_poly.entity_id
_entity_poly.type
_entity_poly.pdbx_seq_one_letter_code
_entity_poly.pdbx_strand_id
1 'polypeptide(L)'
;MAGYFFHFRPRPTNLYAKLAGRIRETQWDGALVTLNYERLLELALRNAGINLVVNPPRPNAAELELCLPHGCCHLFGHLRAIGNLNFGGNIVFDDAPGSVPRVIENAEKHACELKENKLPPIMCYIEPDKRNRTGVSFISGQRKRFECLAHSASVVGIIGVNVRSRDAHIWGPLADTPARIVYCARASGARHYSVWAEEHRPNRGDTLLLGDFEDEFDTICDAVGL
;
A
#
# COMPACT_ATOMS: atom_id res chain seq x y z
N MET A 1 -8.13 15.70 -2.82
CA MET A 1 -7.77 14.56 -1.95
C MET A 1 -6.26 14.43 -1.75
N ALA A 2 -5.46 14.27 -2.81
CA ALA A 2 -4.01 14.11 -2.68
C ALA A 2 -3.30 15.26 -1.93
N GLY A 3 -3.64 16.52 -2.21
CA GLY A 3 -3.10 17.68 -1.47
C GLY A 3 -3.37 17.60 0.03
N TYR A 4 -4.55 17.14 0.44
CA TYR A 4 -4.89 16.95 1.85
C TYR A 4 -4.00 15.89 2.53
N PHE A 5 -3.88 14.70 1.91
CA PHE A 5 -3.05 13.62 2.45
C PHE A 5 -1.55 13.93 2.47
N PHE A 6 -1.08 14.76 1.55
CA PHE A 6 0.35 15.09 1.43
C PHE A 6 0.91 15.79 2.68
N HIS A 7 0.07 16.54 3.41
CA HIS A 7 0.50 17.30 4.57
C HIS A 7 0.53 16.49 5.87
N PHE A 8 0.05 15.25 5.86
CA PHE A 8 0.11 14.41 7.04
C PHE A 8 1.56 14.05 7.39
N ARG A 9 1.89 14.15 8.68
CA ARG A 9 3.22 13.84 9.23
C ARG A 9 3.06 12.92 10.42
N PRO A 10 3.89 11.87 10.54
CA PRO A 10 3.86 11.03 11.72
C PRO A 10 4.32 11.83 12.93
N ARG A 11 3.61 11.70 14.05
CA ARG A 11 4.11 12.15 15.35
C ARG A 11 5.12 11.12 15.85
N PRO A 12 6.15 11.51 16.61
CA PRO A 12 7.15 10.57 17.14
C PRO A 12 6.56 9.41 17.95
N THR A 13 5.38 9.62 18.56
CA THR A 13 4.68 8.65 19.40
C THR A 13 3.58 7.88 18.69
N ASN A 14 3.41 8.04 17.37
CA ASN A 14 2.37 7.28 16.67
C ASN A 14 2.76 5.81 16.48
N LEU A 15 1.77 4.95 16.25
CA LEU A 15 2.01 3.51 16.10
C LEU A 15 2.89 3.16 14.90
N TYR A 16 2.89 3.96 13.83
CA TYR A 16 3.82 3.75 12.71
C TYR A 16 5.28 4.00 13.10
N ALA A 17 5.56 4.97 13.97
CA ALA A 17 6.89 5.20 14.51
C ALA A 17 7.31 4.07 15.46
N LYS A 18 6.39 3.58 16.31
CA LYS A 18 6.61 2.39 17.16
C LYS A 18 6.93 1.15 16.31
N LEU A 19 6.16 0.92 15.23
CA LEU A 19 6.37 -0.17 14.27
C LEU A 19 7.72 -0.08 13.57
N ALA A 20 8.09 1.11 13.10
CA ALA A 20 9.39 1.34 12.47
C ALA A 20 10.57 1.06 13.43
N GLY A 21 10.41 1.38 14.71
CA GLY A 21 11.36 1.01 15.76
C GLY A 21 11.53 -0.51 15.87
N ARG A 22 10.41 -1.24 16.01
CA ARG A 22 10.41 -2.71 16.09
C ARG A 22 11.09 -3.37 14.88
N ILE A 23 10.70 -2.97 13.66
CA ILE A 23 11.31 -3.50 12.42
C ILE A 23 12.83 -3.34 12.42
N ARG A 24 13.32 -2.17 12.84
CA ARG A 24 14.76 -1.88 12.88
C ARG A 24 15.49 -2.73 13.92
N GLU A 25 14.86 -2.98 15.07
CA GLU A 25 15.45 -3.73 16.18
C GLU A 25 15.54 -5.24 15.90
N THR A 26 14.58 -5.79 15.16
CA THR A 26 14.49 -7.24 14.91
C THR A 26 15.14 -7.72 13.62
N GLN A 27 15.64 -6.80 12.78
CA GLN A 27 16.12 -7.12 11.42
C GLN A 27 15.11 -7.96 10.62
N TRP A 28 13.84 -7.60 10.76
CA TRP A 28 12.71 -8.34 10.20
C TRP A 28 12.83 -8.55 8.69
N ASP A 29 12.68 -9.80 8.26
CA ASP A 29 12.63 -10.20 6.85
C ASP A 29 11.17 -10.28 6.40
N GLY A 30 10.72 -9.20 5.77
CA GLY A 30 9.34 -9.07 5.34
C GLY A 30 9.13 -7.91 4.38
N ALA A 31 7.87 -7.67 4.03
CA ALA A 31 7.45 -6.55 3.20
C ALA A 31 6.23 -5.87 3.82
N LEU A 32 6.13 -4.56 3.64
CA LEU A 32 4.96 -3.79 4.06
C LEU A 32 4.08 -3.50 2.86
N VAL A 33 2.77 -3.58 3.08
CA VAL A 33 1.76 -3.23 2.09
C VAL A 33 0.83 -2.22 2.73
N THR A 34 0.55 -1.11 2.05
CA THR A 34 -0.47 -0.17 2.51
C THR A 34 -1.47 0.17 1.42
N LEU A 35 -2.73 0.23 1.82
CA LEU A 35 -3.85 0.67 0.96
C LEU A 35 -4.15 2.16 1.17
N ASN A 36 -3.46 2.78 2.12
CA ASN A 36 -3.62 4.18 2.44
C ASN A 36 -2.91 5.06 1.41
N TYR A 37 -3.49 6.23 1.15
CA TYR A 37 -2.95 7.16 0.16
C TYR A 37 -1.94 8.14 0.76
N GLU A 38 -2.02 8.38 2.07
CA GLU A 38 -1.09 9.22 2.80
C GLU A 38 0.27 8.54 3.04
N ARG A 39 1.24 9.33 3.49
CA ARG A 39 2.65 8.92 3.60
C ARG A 39 3.08 8.57 5.02
N LEU A 40 2.13 8.38 5.95
CA LEU A 40 2.47 8.27 7.37
C LEU A 40 3.39 7.09 7.69
N LEU A 41 3.10 5.92 7.12
CA LEU A 41 3.93 4.72 7.27
C LEU A 41 5.31 4.91 6.62
N GLU A 42 5.34 5.36 5.37
CA GLU A 42 6.58 5.62 4.61
C GLU A 42 7.50 6.58 5.37
N LEU A 43 6.96 7.72 5.82
CA LEU A 43 7.72 8.73 6.54
C LEU A 43 8.20 8.21 7.91
N ALA A 44 7.40 7.42 8.62
CA ALA A 44 7.80 6.86 9.90
C ALA A 44 9.01 5.90 9.75
N LEU A 45 8.98 5.04 8.73
CA LEU A 45 10.07 4.11 8.41
C LEU A 45 11.35 4.87 8.02
N ARG A 46 11.24 5.86 7.12
CA ARG A 46 12.37 6.71 6.73
C ARG A 46 12.96 7.47 7.92
N ASN A 47 12.12 8.02 8.80
CA ASN A 47 12.55 8.70 10.01
C ASN A 47 13.28 7.78 11.00
N ALA A 48 12.98 6.48 10.99
CA ALA A 48 13.71 5.47 11.75
C ALA A 48 15.05 5.06 11.12
N GLY A 49 15.37 5.56 9.91
CA GLY A 49 16.58 5.23 9.16
C GLY A 49 16.45 3.99 8.27
N ILE A 50 15.23 3.52 8.01
CA ILE A 50 14.99 2.35 7.15
C ILE A 50 14.98 2.80 5.69
N ASN A 51 15.81 2.14 4.87
CA ASN A 51 15.82 2.36 3.42
C ASN A 51 14.64 1.63 2.79
N LEU A 52 13.72 2.39 2.20
CA LEU A 52 12.54 1.84 1.53
C LEU A 52 12.74 1.71 0.03
N VAL A 53 12.25 0.61 -0.53
CA VAL A 53 12.13 0.42 -1.97
C VAL A 53 10.68 0.14 -2.35
N VAL A 54 10.23 0.76 -3.44
CA VAL A 54 8.90 0.53 -4.01
C VAL A 54 9.10 -0.07 -5.38
N ASN A 55 8.46 -1.22 -5.64
CA ASN A 55 8.60 -1.96 -6.89
C ASN A 55 10.04 -2.44 -7.22
N PRO A 56 10.82 -2.99 -6.26
CA PRO A 56 12.14 -3.48 -6.57
C PRO A 56 12.05 -4.72 -7.48
N PRO A 57 12.88 -4.84 -8.53
CA PRO A 57 13.00 -6.11 -9.26
C PRO A 57 13.54 -7.22 -8.34
N ARG A 58 14.44 -6.86 -7.41
CA ARG A 58 14.90 -7.65 -6.25
C ARG A 58 15.33 -6.66 -5.15
N PRO A 59 14.69 -6.65 -3.97
CA PRO A 59 15.16 -5.81 -2.86
C PRO A 59 16.53 -6.32 -2.38
N ASN A 60 17.43 -5.38 -2.02
CA ASN A 60 18.66 -5.75 -1.33
C ASN A 60 18.34 -6.15 0.13
N ALA A 61 19.19 -6.97 0.76
CA ALA A 61 18.98 -7.38 2.15
C ALA A 61 18.95 -6.22 3.17
N ALA A 62 19.43 -5.03 2.79
CA ALA A 62 19.41 -3.83 3.63
C ALA A 62 18.20 -2.90 3.35
N GLU A 63 17.29 -3.30 2.47
CA GLU A 63 16.15 -2.51 2.02
C GLU A 63 14.84 -3.18 2.43
N LEU A 64 13.89 -2.38 2.92
CA LEU A 64 12.55 -2.86 3.22
C LEU A 64 11.62 -2.51 2.06
N GLU A 65 10.92 -3.53 1.55
CA GLU A 65 9.97 -3.32 0.47
C GLU A 65 8.65 -2.73 0.98
N LEU A 66 8.20 -1.66 0.31
CA LEU A 66 6.88 -1.06 0.49
C LEU A 66 6.07 -1.20 -0.80
N CYS A 67 4.97 -1.95 -0.72
CA CYS A 67 4.02 -2.14 -1.81
C CYS A 67 2.81 -1.21 -1.65
N LEU A 68 2.39 -0.59 -2.75
CA LEU A 68 1.35 0.45 -2.81
C LEU A 68 0.24 0.07 -3.83
N PRO A 69 -0.58 -0.97 -3.58
CA PRO A 69 -1.54 -1.47 -4.57
C PRO A 69 -2.61 -0.45 -5.01
N HIS A 70 -2.85 0.60 -4.22
CA HIS A 70 -3.77 1.69 -4.56
C HIS A 70 -3.05 2.99 -4.92
N GLY A 71 -1.71 3.02 -4.90
CA GLY A 71 -0.90 4.20 -5.17
C GLY A 71 -0.72 5.10 -3.95
N CYS A 72 -0.25 6.32 -4.17
CA CYS A 72 0.07 7.25 -3.08
C CYS A 72 -0.01 8.71 -3.54
N CYS A 73 -0.30 9.62 -2.62
CA CYS A 73 -0.58 11.03 -2.90
C CYS A 73 0.56 11.83 -3.49
N HIS A 74 1.78 11.31 -3.48
CA HIS A 74 2.98 12.01 -3.90
C HIS A 74 3.68 11.38 -5.11
N LEU A 75 3.05 10.36 -5.72
CA LEU A 75 3.53 9.70 -6.93
C LEU A 75 2.82 10.29 -8.14
N PHE A 76 3.58 10.67 -9.17
CA PHE A 76 3.04 11.25 -10.40
C PHE A 76 3.59 10.52 -11.62
N GLY A 77 2.74 10.38 -12.65
CA GLY A 77 3.18 9.88 -13.95
C GLY A 77 4.08 10.87 -14.68
N HIS A 78 4.65 10.41 -15.80
CA HIS A 78 5.33 11.26 -16.76
C HIS A 78 4.37 11.66 -17.88
N LEU A 79 4.49 12.89 -18.38
CA LEU A 79 3.88 13.30 -19.63
C LEU A 79 4.92 13.13 -20.72
N ARG A 80 4.69 12.20 -21.66
CA ARG A 80 5.47 12.15 -22.90
C ARG A 80 4.57 12.58 -24.06
N ALA A 81 4.89 13.71 -24.68
CA ALA A 81 4.25 14.11 -25.92
C ALA A 81 4.72 13.18 -27.03
N ILE A 82 3.84 12.28 -27.48
CA ILE A 82 4.01 11.58 -28.75
C ILE A 82 3.47 12.55 -29.83
N GLY A 83 4.27 12.80 -30.87
CA GLY A 83 4.15 13.96 -31.78
C GLY A 83 2.77 14.32 -32.33
N ASN A 84 2.65 15.58 -32.80
CA ASN A 84 1.47 16.23 -33.38
C ASN A 84 0.13 15.92 -32.67
N LEU A 85 -0.03 16.52 -31.48
CA LEU A 85 -1.29 16.55 -30.74
C LEU A 85 -2.36 17.37 -31.50
N ASN A 86 -3.24 16.69 -32.23
CA ASN A 86 -4.57 17.20 -32.50
C ASN A 86 -5.39 17.14 -31.20
N PHE A 87 -5.91 18.29 -30.75
CA PHE A 87 -6.69 18.51 -29.53
C PHE A 87 -8.11 17.87 -29.57
N GLY A 88 -8.20 16.58 -29.92
CA GLY A 88 -9.47 15.84 -29.96
C GLY A 88 -9.36 14.34 -29.63
N GLY A 89 -8.17 13.83 -29.32
CA GLY A 89 -7.95 12.40 -29.02
C GLY A 89 -7.70 12.11 -27.54
N ASN A 90 -8.08 10.90 -27.10
CA ASN A 90 -7.80 10.37 -25.77
C ASN A 90 -6.29 10.48 -25.46
N ILE A 91 -5.92 11.34 -24.50
CA ILE A 91 -4.55 11.42 -24.00
C ILE A 91 -4.29 10.13 -23.21
N VAL A 92 -3.43 9.27 -23.75
CA VAL A 92 -2.87 8.13 -23.02
C VAL A 92 -1.62 8.64 -22.31
N PHE A 93 -1.64 8.61 -20.98
CA PHE A 93 -0.55 9.05 -20.14
C PHE A 93 0.54 7.97 -20.10
N ASP A 94 1.80 8.36 -19.96
CA ASP A 94 2.94 7.44 -20.11
C ASP A 94 2.83 6.29 -19.10
N ASP A 95 2.44 5.13 -19.62
CA ASP A 95 2.20 3.88 -18.90
C ASP A 95 3.00 2.74 -19.53
N ALA A 96 4.14 3.09 -20.14
CA ALA A 96 5.05 2.08 -20.66
C ALA A 96 5.43 1.10 -19.52
N PRO A 97 5.44 -0.22 -19.78
CA PRO A 97 5.91 -1.21 -18.81
C PRO A 97 7.30 -0.83 -18.30
N GLY A 98 7.43 -0.68 -16.98
CA GLY A 98 8.69 -0.28 -16.34
C GLY A 98 8.88 1.23 -16.14
N SER A 99 7.86 2.06 -16.43
CA SER A 99 7.92 3.48 -16.07
C SER A 99 8.01 3.65 -14.54
N VAL A 100 8.99 4.43 -14.09
CA VAL A 100 9.19 4.74 -12.67
C VAL A 100 8.46 6.05 -12.36
N PRO A 101 7.49 6.05 -11.43
CA PRO A 101 6.80 7.28 -11.04
C PRO A 101 7.76 8.37 -10.57
N ARG A 102 7.41 9.63 -10.83
CA ARG A 102 8.05 10.76 -10.18
C ARG A 102 7.58 10.85 -8.73
N VAL A 103 8.52 10.91 -7.81
CA VAL A 103 8.30 11.09 -6.37
C VAL A 103 8.44 12.57 -6.04
N ILE A 104 7.42 13.18 -5.47
CA ILE A 104 7.45 14.60 -5.10
C ILE A 104 7.43 14.73 -3.58
N GLU A 105 8.54 15.11 -2.97
CA GLU A 105 8.65 15.15 -1.50
C GLU A 105 8.44 16.55 -0.90
N ASN A 106 8.60 17.60 -1.71
CA ASN A 106 8.48 18.99 -1.29
C ASN A 106 7.03 19.50 -1.49
N ALA A 107 6.51 20.22 -0.49
CA ALA A 107 5.14 20.71 -0.48
C ALA A 107 4.83 21.77 -1.55
N GLU A 108 5.77 22.68 -1.83
CA GLU A 108 5.61 23.70 -2.87
C GLU A 108 5.56 23.05 -4.25
N LYS A 109 6.49 22.12 -4.53
CA LYS A 109 6.48 21.34 -5.77
C LYS A 109 5.22 20.49 -5.91
N HIS A 110 4.75 19.89 -4.82
CA HIS A 110 3.50 19.11 -4.82
C HIS A 110 2.29 19.98 -5.14
N ALA A 111 2.18 21.15 -4.49
CA ALA A 111 1.12 22.12 -4.76
C ALA A 111 1.18 22.65 -6.20
N CYS A 112 2.39 22.92 -6.71
CA CYS A 112 2.63 23.29 -8.10
C CYS A 112 2.11 22.21 -9.05
N GLU A 113 2.44 20.94 -8.80
CA GLU A 113 2.02 19.84 -9.66
C GLU A 113 0.51 19.61 -9.62
N LEU A 114 -0.14 19.77 -8.47
CA LEU A 114 -1.61 19.70 -8.39
C LEU A 114 -2.31 20.85 -9.11
N LYS A 115 -1.67 22.02 -9.22
CA LYS A 115 -2.25 23.23 -9.82
C LYS A 115 -1.97 23.33 -11.32
N GLU A 116 -0.75 23.01 -11.72
CA GLU A 116 -0.23 23.27 -13.06
C GLU A 116 -0.17 22.01 -13.93
N ASN A 117 0.03 20.83 -13.31
CA ASN A 117 0.06 19.59 -14.07
C ASN A 117 -1.37 19.09 -14.32
N LYS A 118 -1.62 18.67 -15.57
CA LYS A 118 -2.89 18.06 -15.96
C LYS A 118 -3.00 16.60 -15.51
N LEU A 119 -1.91 16.03 -14.98
CA LEU A 119 -1.89 14.67 -14.45
C LEU A 119 -2.35 14.62 -12.99
N PRO A 120 -3.38 13.82 -12.67
CA PRO A 120 -3.62 13.46 -11.28
C PRO A 120 -2.46 12.59 -10.76
N PRO A 121 -2.19 12.63 -9.45
CA PRO A 121 -1.32 11.66 -8.79
C PRO A 121 -1.76 10.22 -9.07
N ILE A 122 -0.81 9.29 -9.03
CA ILE A 122 -1.06 7.86 -9.19
C ILE A 122 -1.75 7.36 -7.91
N MET A 123 -3.07 7.45 -7.92
CA MET A 123 -3.97 7.05 -6.84
C MET A 123 -5.24 6.46 -7.44
N CYS A 124 -5.68 5.34 -6.88
CA CYS A 124 -6.98 4.77 -7.20
C CYS A 124 -8.11 5.72 -6.80
N TYR A 125 -9.08 5.89 -7.69
CA TYR A 125 -10.35 6.49 -7.30
C TYR A 125 -11.14 5.53 -6.43
N ILE A 126 -11.95 6.09 -5.53
CA ILE A 126 -12.89 5.33 -4.70
C ILE A 126 -14.12 5.02 -5.56
N GLU A 127 -13.95 4.17 -6.57
CA GLU A 127 -14.99 3.64 -7.43
C GLU A 127 -14.85 2.11 -7.54
N PRO A 128 -15.91 1.35 -7.91
CA PRO A 128 -15.90 -0.11 -7.88
C PRO A 128 -14.71 -0.76 -8.62
N ASP A 129 -14.33 -0.21 -9.76
CA ASP A 129 -13.23 -0.72 -10.58
C ASP A 129 -11.87 -0.11 -10.21
N LYS A 130 -11.85 0.88 -9.30
CA LYS A 130 -10.67 1.68 -8.94
C LYS A 130 -9.83 2.07 -10.16
N ARG A 131 -10.47 2.60 -11.21
CA ARG A 131 -9.76 2.90 -12.46
C ARG A 131 -8.75 4.00 -12.19
N ASN A 132 -7.59 3.91 -12.81
CA ASN A 132 -6.59 4.96 -12.75
C ASN A 132 -6.56 5.67 -14.09
N ARG A 133 -6.52 6.99 -14.06
CA ARG A 133 -6.26 7.78 -15.27
C ARG A 133 -4.77 7.85 -15.55
N THR A 134 -3.91 7.70 -14.54
CA THR A 134 -2.46 7.77 -14.63
C THR A 134 -1.81 6.63 -13.85
N GLY A 135 -0.70 6.09 -14.36
CA GLY A 135 0.08 5.06 -13.67
C GLY A 135 -0.64 3.70 -13.58
N VAL A 136 -1.43 3.33 -14.58
CA VAL A 136 -2.09 2.02 -14.67
C VAL A 136 -1.07 0.88 -14.65
N SER A 137 0.07 1.05 -15.34
CA SER A 137 1.17 0.10 -15.37
C SER A 137 1.81 -0.07 -14.00
N PHE A 138 2.08 1.03 -13.30
CA PHE A 138 2.60 1.04 -11.94
C PHE A 138 1.63 0.33 -10.99
N ILE A 139 0.35 0.71 -10.98
CA ILE A 139 -0.64 0.11 -10.08
C ILE A 139 -0.86 -1.37 -10.38
N SER A 140 -0.94 -1.75 -11.65
CA SER A 140 -1.02 -3.16 -12.05
C SER A 140 0.21 -3.93 -11.58
N GLY A 141 1.40 -3.34 -11.70
CA GLY A 141 2.65 -3.88 -11.17
C GLY A 141 2.62 -4.07 -9.64
N GLN A 142 2.13 -3.07 -8.90
CA GLN A 142 1.98 -3.15 -7.44
C GLN A 142 0.94 -4.20 -7.02
N ARG A 143 -0.17 -4.34 -7.73
CA ARG A 143 -1.17 -5.40 -7.47
C ARG A 143 -0.60 -6.78 -7.70
N LYS A 144 0.14 -6.98 -8.80
CA LYS A 144 0.86 -8.23 -9.07
C LYS A 144 1.95 -8.50 -8.04
N ARG A 145 2.69 -7.46 -7.61
CA ARG A 145 3.72 -7.61 -6.58
C ARG A 145 3.09 -8.01 -5.24
N PHE A 146 1.99 -7.37 -4.85
CA PHE A 146 1.22 -7.76 -3.67
C PHE A 146 0.79 -9.22 -3.72
N GLU A 147 0.28 -9.70 -4.86
CA GLU A 147 -0.07 -11.10 -5.04
C GLU A 147 1.14 -12.02 -4.82
N CYS A 148 2.31 -11.69 -5.37
CA CYS A 148 3.53 -12.45 -5.12
C CYS A 148 3.91 -12.46 -3.62
N LEU A 149 3.87 -11.29 -2.97
CA LEU A 149 4.20 -11.16 -1.55
C LEU A 149 3.26 -11.99 -0.67
N ALA A 150 1.95 -11.92 -0.94
CA ALA A 150 0.94 -12.68 -0.23
C ALA A 150 1.17 -14.18 -0.39
N HIS A 151 1.46 -14.68 -1.60
CA HIS A 151 1.71 -16.10 -1.84
C HIS A 151 3.03 -16.61 -1.24
N SER A 152 4.05 -15.77 -1.12
CA SER A 152 5.35 -16.17 -0.55
C SER A 152 5.43 -16.09 0.97
N ALA A 153 4.48 -15.38 1.61
CA ALA A 153 4.49 -15.18 3.05
C ALA A 153 4.14 -16.48 3.80
N SER A 154 4.73 -16.66 4.99
CA SER A 154 4.30 -17.68 5.95
C SER A 154 3.18 -17.16 6.86
N VAL A 155 3.23 -15.87 7.20
CA VAL A 155 2.22 -15.16 8.00
C VAL A 155 1.92 -13.81 7.34
N VAL A 156 0.64 -13.43 7.30
CA VAL A 156 0.20 -12.11 6.84
C VAL A 156 -0.55 -11.40 7.98
N GLY A 157 0.00 -10.29 8.46
CA GLY A 157 -0.69 -9.39 9.39
C GLY A 157 -1.54 -8.37 8.64
N ILE A 158 -2.84 -8.28 8.96
CA ILE A 158 -3.76 -7.30 8.37
C ILE A 158 -4.28 -6.39 9.48
N ILE A 159 -4.07 -5.08 9.34
CA ILE A 159 -4.40 -4.09 10.37
C ILE A 159 -5.39 -3.07 9.80
N GLY A 160 -6.59 -3.01 10.38
CA GLY A 160 -7.55 -1.93 10.10
C GLY A 160 -8.10 -1.90 8.67
N VAL A 161 -8.01 -2.99 7.91
CA VAL A 161 -8.53 -3.09 6.54
C VAL A 161 -9.84 -3.85 6.54
N ASN A 162 -10.95 -3.16 6.25
CA ASN A 162 -12.26 -3.82 6.15
C ASN A 162 -12.37 -4.68 4.88
N VAL A 163 -12.97 -5.86 5.02
CA VAL A 163 -13.32 -6.71 3.88
C VAL A 163 -14.31 -6.00 2.96
N ARG A 164 -13.99 -6.00 1.67
CA ARG A 164 -14.85 -5.50 0.60
C ARG A 164 -14.76 -6.45 -0.58
N SER A 165 -15.86 -7.11 -0.92
CA SER A 165 -15.93 -8.06 -2.04
C SER A 165 -15.50 -7.47 -3.39
N ARG A 166 -15.67 -6.16 -3.56
CA ARG A 166 -15.25 -5.43 -4.78
C ARG A 166 -13.73 -5.22 -4.89
N ASP A 167 -12.99 -5.33 -3.79
CA ASP A 167 -11.53 -5.18 -3.78
C ASP A 167 -10.83 -6.51 -4.07
N ALA A 168 -11.21 -7.17 -5.17
CA ALA A 168 -10.73 -8.51 -5.53
C ALA A 168 -9.21 -8.56 -5.73
N HIS A 169 -8.58 -7.47 -6.14
CA HIS A 169 -7.11 -7.37 -6.23
C HIS A 169 -6.40 -7.36 -4.88
N ILE A 170 -7.13 -7.20 -3.78
CA ILE A 170 -6.62 -7.32 -2.41
C ILE A 170 -7.08 -8.66 -1.81
N TRP A 171 -8.38 -8.92 -1.83
CA TRP A 171 -8.95 -10.10 -1.16
C TRP A 171 -8.78 -11.39 -1.94
N GLY A 172 -8.63 -11.36 -3.27
CA GLY A 172 -8.33 -12.54 -4.09
C GLY A 172 -6.99 -13.18 -3.69
N PRO A 173 -5.86 -12.45 -3.77
CA PRO A 173 -4.57 -13.00 -3.33
C PRO A 173 -4.53 -13.43 -1.86
N LEU A 174 -5.29 -12.76 -1.00
CA LEU A 174 -5.45 -13.16 0.40
C LEU A 174 -6.34 -14.40 0.57
N ALA A 175 -7.30 -14.66 -0.33
CA ALA A 175 -8.05 -15.91 -0.34
C ALA A 175 -7.14 -17.08 -0.73
N ASP A 176 -6.28 -16.87 -1.72
CA ASP A 176 -5.46 -17.92 -2.33
C ASP A 176 -4.14 -18.21 -1.59
N THR A 177 -3.67 -17.30 -0.71
CA THR A 177 -2.40 -17.47 -0.01
C THR A 177 -2.38 -18.69 0.93
N PRO A 178 -1.28 -19.47 0.98
CA PRO A 178 -1.10 -20.51 1.99
C PRO A 178 -0.77 -19.95 3.38
N ALA A 179 -0.42 -18.67 3.49
CA ALA A 179 -0.03 -18.03 4.74
C ALA A 179 -1.13 -18.09 5.80
N ARG A 180 -0.76 -18.17 7.07
CA ARG A 180 -1.70 -17.90 8.17
C ARG A 180 -1.99 -16.39 8.20
N ILE A 181 -3.27 -16.00 8.27
CA ILE A 181 -3.62 -14.59 8.41
C ILE A 181 -3.84 -14.25 9.89
N VAL A 182 -3.26 -13.13 10.33
CA VAL A 182 -3.53 -12.51 11.63
C VAL A 182 -4.26 -11.19 11.35
N TYR A 183 -5.56 -11.18 11.60
CA TYR A 183 -6.42 -10.05 11.25
C TYR A 183 -6.78 -9.25 12.51
N CYS A 184 -6.32 -8.00 12.55
CA CYS A 184 -6.55 -7.03 13.62
C CYS A 184 -7.58 -5.99 13.19
N ALA A 185 -8.77 -6.06 13.79
CA ALA A 185 -9.81 -5.06 13.64
C ALA A 185 -10.81 -5.15 14.80
N ARG A 186 -11.45 -4.01 15.09
CA ARG A 186 -12.61 -3.95 16.00
C ARG A 186 -13.72 -4.92 15.55
N ALA A 187 -14.61 -5.26 16.49
CA ALA A 187 -15.66 -6.28 16.34
C ALA A 187 -16.43 -6.26 15.01
N SER A 188 -16.79 -5.08 14.47
CA SER A 188 -17.50 -5.00 13.20
C SER A 188 -16.65 -5.44 12.01
N GLY A 189 -15.38 -5.03 11.97
CA GLY A 189 -14.42 -5.45 10.94
C GLY A 189 -14.05 -6.93 11.06
N ALA A 190 -13.90 -7.43 12.29
CA ALA A 190 -13.67 -8.85 12.56
C ALA A 190 -14.83 -9.72 12.06
N ARG A 191 -16.08 -9.30 12.29
CA ARG A 191 -17.27 -10.02 11.79
C ARG A 191 -17.27 -10.13 10.26
N HIS A 192 -16.95 -9.05 9.55
CA HIS A 192 -16.87 -9.09 8.08
C HIS A 192 -15.75 -10.01 7.59
N TYR A 193 -14.62 -10.05 8.30
CA TYR A 193 -13.54 -10.99 8.02
C TYR A 193 -13.97 -12.44 8.25
N SER A 194 -14.60 -12.76 9.38
CA SER A 194 -15.06 -14.12 9.67
C SER A 194 -15.95 -14.67 8.57
N VAL A 195 -16.96 -13.89 8.15
CA VAL A 195 -17.86 -14.29 7.06
C VAL A 195 -17.10 -14.56 5.76
N TRP A 196 -16.16 -13.68 5.42
CA TRP A 196 -15.35 -13.85 4.21
C TRP A 196 -14.40 -15.06 4.30
N ALA A 197 -13.77 -15.27 5.46
CA ALA A 197 -12.81 -16.34 5.68
C ALA A 197 -13.50 -17.73 5.70
N GLU A 198 -14.73 -17.82 6.21
CA GLU A 198 -15.54 -19.06 6.14
C GLU A 198 -15.79 -19.48 4.69
N GLU A 199 -16.05 -18.53 3.80
CA GLU A 199 -16.33 -18.79 2.38
C GLU A 199 -15.06 -19.05 1.57
N HIS A 200 -13.98 -18.31 1.83
CA HIS A 200 -12.81 -18.28 0.94
C HIS A 200 -11.58 -19.01 1.50
N ARG A 201 -11.50 -19.19 2.82
CA ARG A 201 -10.32 -19.73 3.53
C ARG A 201 -10.68 -20.76 4.62
N PRO A 202 -11.53 -21.77 4.34
CA PRO A 202 -11.86 -22.76 5.35
C PRO A 202 -10.59 -23.50 5.80
N ASN A 203 -10.42 -23.65 7.12
CA ASN A 203 -9.32 -24.41 7.75
C ASN A 203 -7.90 -23.83 7.62
N ARG A 204 -7.74 -22.52 7.40
CA ARG A 204 -6.40 -21.88 7.27
C ARG A 204 -5.75 -21.44 8.60
N GLY A 205 -6.41 -21.66 9.74
CA GLY A 205 -5.85 -21.36 11.06
C GLY A 205 -5.67 -19.87 11.32
N ASP A 206 -6.47 -19.03 10.65
CA ASP A 206 -6.42 -17.58 10.80
C ASP A 206 -6.73 -17.14 12.24
N THR A 207 -6.06 -16.09 12.70
CA THR A 207 -6.21 -15.54 14.05
C THR A 207 -6.90 -14.19 13.99
N LEU A 208 -7.93 -13.99 14.82
CA LEU A 208 -8.65 -12.73 14.95
C LEU A 208 -8.20 -11.99 16.22
N LEU A 209 -7.73 -10.76 16.05
CA LEU A 209 -7.43 -9.83 17.14
C LEU A 209 -8.53 -8.76 17.15
N LEU A 210 -9.28 -8.68 18.26
CA LEU A 210 -10.55 -7.93 18.33
C LEU A 210 -10.40 -6.49 18.82
N GLY A 211 -9.21 -6.09 19.26
CA GLY A 211 -8.88 -4.70 19.55
C GLY A 211 -8.58 -3.87 18.30
N ASP A 212 -8.29 -2.59 18.50
CA ASP A 212 -7.68 -1.79 17.44
C ASP A 212 -6.15 -1.96 17.38
N PHE A 213 -5.49 -1.25 16.48
CA PHE A 213 -4.05 -1.41 16.30
C PHE A 213 -3.25 -0.98 17.53
N GLU A 214 -3.76 -0.05 18.35
CA GLU A 214 -3.08 0.35 19.57
C GLU A 214 -3.13 -0.77 20.60
N ASP A 215 -4.32 -1.32 20.81
CA ASP A 215 -4.58 -2.40 21.78
C ASP A 215 -3.79 -3.67 21.43
N GLU A 216 -3.74 -4.02 20.15
CA GLU A 216 -3.20 -5.29 19.67
C GLU A 216 -1.78 -5.17 19.09
N PHE A 217 -1.15 -4.00 19.26
CA PHE A 217 0.13 -3.67 18.62
C PHE A 217 1.18 -4.76 18.82
N ASP A 218 1.44 -5.13 20.07
CA ASP A 218 2.50 -6.08 20.40
C ASP A 218 2.10 -7.49 19.96
N THR A 219 0.83 -7.89 20.15
CA THR A 219 0.30 -9.18 19.69
C THR A 219 0.49 -9.40 18.19
N ILE A 220 0.15 -8.39 17.36
CA ILE A 220 0.29 -8.53 15.91
C ILE A 220 1.74 -8.49 15.46
N CYS A 221 2.59 -7.67 16.11
CA CYS A 221 4.03 -7.63 15.83
C CYS A 221 4.66 -9.00 16.11
N ASP A 222 4.46 -9.54 17.30
CA ASP A 222 5.03 -10.84 17.69
C ASP A 222 4.56 -11.96 16.75
N ALA A 223 3.27 -11.92 16.33
CA ALA A 223 2.71 -12.93 15.45
C ALA A 223 3.31 -12.92 14.02
N VAL A 224 3.84 -11.78 13.55
CA VAL A 224 4.53 -11.63 12.26
C VAL A 224 6.06 -11.64 12.39
N GLY A 225 6.59 -11.86 13.60
CA GLY A 225 8.03 -11.94 13.87
C GLY A 225 8.74 -10.60 14.08
N LEU A 226 8.03 -9.60 14.62
CA LEU A 226 8.53 -8.26 14.97
C LEU A 226 8.73 -8.03 16.48
#